data_AF-A0A257RSI6-F1
#
_entry.id   AF-A0A257RSI6-F1
#
_cell.length_a   1.000
_cell.length_b   1.000
_cell.length_c   1.000
_cell.angle_alpha   90.00
_cell.angle_beta   90.00
_cell.angle_gamma   90.00
#
_symmetry.space_group_name_H-M   'P 1'
#
loop_
_entity.id
_entity.type
_entity.pdbx_description
1 polymer ?
#
loop_
_entity_poly.entity_id
_entity_poly.type
_entity_poly.pdbx_seq_one_letter_code
_entity_poly.pdbx_strand_id
1 'polypeptide(L)'
;MPAAIDRLYLTSATGQTTLHVADHARWAAPLDGEAQNTLADDLAQRLPDTTVLHPGDATPPRGTRLVSVNVTRFLPEHSQVVLNADWRIAARHHHRTIAAGRDHIVILSADTPAARASAMSAALGHLADHMVARLNH
;
A
#
# COMPACT_ATOMS: atom_id res chain seq x y z
N MET A 1 6.50 5.58 -3.63
CA MET A 1 7.40 4.59 -2.99
C MET A 1 8.86 4.84 -3.40
N PRO A 2 9.91 4.38 -2.68
CA PRO A 2 11.30 4.50 -3.13
C PRO A 2 11.56 3.60 -4.35
N ALA A 3 12.32 4.11 -5.33
CA ALA A 3 12.66 3.37 -6.57
C ALA A 3 13.45 2.06 -6.34
N ALA A 4 14.08 1.91 -5.18
CA ALA A 4 14.73 0.66 -4.80
C ALA A 4 13.73 -0.48 -4.55
N ILE A 5 12.50 -0.14 -4.15
CA ILE A 5 11.41 -1.07 -3.80
C ILE A 5 10.41 -1.21 -4.96
N ASP A 6 10.13 -0.11 -5.67
CA ASP A 6 9.25 -0.10 -6.84
C ASP A 6 9.92 -0.78 -8.04
N ARG A 7 9.76 -2.10 -8.11
CA ARG A 7 10.40 -2.97 -9.10
C ARG A 7 9.42 -4.01 -9.59
N LEU A 8 9.72 -4.57 -10.76
CA LEU A 8 8.99 -5.71 -11.29
C LEU A 8 9.32 -7.00 -10.55
N TYR A 9 10.57 -7.22 -10.16
CA TYR A 9 10.98 -8.45 -9.46
C TYR A 9 10.70 -8.35 -7.96
N LEU A 10 10.24 -9.46 -7.37
CA LEU A 10 10.03 -9.55 -5.93
C LEU A 10 11.36 -9.31 -5.21
N THR A 11 11.39 -8.32 -4.34
CA THR A 11 12.60 -7.89 -3.64
C THR A 11 12.41 -8.06 -2.13
N SER A 12 13.37 -8.68 -1.46
CA SER A 12 13.37 -8.94 0.00
C SER A 12 14.63 -8.39 0.66
N ALA A 13 14.56 -7.96 1.92
CA ALA A 13 15.76 -7.61 2.67
C ALA A 13 16.51 -8.87 3.12
N THR A 14 17.83 -8.82 3.01
CA THR A 14 18.76 -9.82 3.54
C THR A 14 19.65 -9.26 4.65
N GLY A 15 19.47 -7.99 5.01
CA GLY A 15 20.23 -7.27 6.01
C GLY A 15 19.69 -5.84 6.16
N GLN A 16 20.36 -5.02 6.99
CA GLN A 16 19.93 -3.65 7.24
C GLN A 16 19.96 -2.76 5.99
N THR A 17 20.90 -3.04 5.07
CA THR A 17 21.13 -2.23 3.86
C THR A 17 21.23 -3.08 2.59
N THR A 18 20.95 -4.37 2.66
CA THR A 18 21.08 -5.30 1.53
C THR A 18 19.72 -5.84 1.11
N LEU A 19 19.50 -5.85 -0.21
CA LEU A 19 18.29 -6.37 -0.82
C LEU A 19 18.66 -7.55 -1.73
N HIS A 20 17.84 -8.58 -1.70
CA HIS A 20 17.85 -9.68 -2.65
C HIS A 20 16.69 -9.52 -3.61
N VAL A 21 16.99 -9.55 -4.91
CA VAL A 21 16.00 -9.50 -5.98
C VAL A 21 15.81 -10.93 -6.47
N ALA A 22 14.57 -11.42 -6.49
CA ALA A 22 14.27 -12.77 -6.91
C ALA A 22 14.57 -12.98 -8.40
N ASP A 23 15.12 -14.14 -8.76
CA ASP A 23 15.47 -14.46 -10.14
C ASP A 23 14.24 -14.77 -11.03
N HIS A 24 13.25 -15.46 -10.45
CA HIS A 24 12.12 -16.03 -11.21
C HIS A 24 10.74 -15.54 -10.73
N ALA A 25 10.68 -14.81 -9.62
CA ALA A 25 9.43 -14.29 -9.07
C ALA A 25 9.31 -12.80 -9.33
N ARG A 26 8.22 -12.40 -10.00
CA ARG A 26 7.95 -11.01 -10.37
C ARG A 26 6.48 -10.67 -10.21
N TRP A 27 6.22 -9.40 -9.97
CA TRP A 27 4.92 -8.77 -10.06
C TRP A 27 4.44 -8.70 -11.52
N ALA A 28 3.12 -8.56 -11.71
CA ALA A 28 2.55 -8.40 -13.03
C ALA A 28 2.87 -7.02 -13.65
N ALA A 29 2.98 -5.99 -12.79
CA ALA A 29 3.43 -4.64 -13.10
C ALA A 29 4.36 -4.13 -11.98
N PRO A 30 5.02 -2.97 -12.11
CA PRO A 30 5.79 -2.39 -11.03
C PRO A 30 4.97 -2.29 -9.73
N LEU A 31 5.62 -2.59 -8.60
CA LEU A 31 4.97 -2.75 -7.30
C LEU A 31 4.17 -1.52 -6.86
N ASP A 32 4.60 -0.29 -7.20
CA ASP A 32 3.86 0.92 -6.81
C ASP A 32 2.46 0.97 -7.45
N GLY A 33 2.34 0.60 -8.72
CA GLY A 33 1.05 0.53 -9.41
C GLY A 33 0.15 -0.57 -8.85
N GLU A 34 0.70 -1.76 -8.64
CA GLU A 34 -0.04 -2.89 -8.07
C GLU A 34 -0.52 -2.59 -6.65
N ALA A 35 0.33 -2.00 -5.81
CA ALA A 35 -0.02 -1.62 -4.44
C ALA A 35 -1.11 -0.53 -4.40
N GLN A 36 -1.06 0.44 -5.31
CA GLN A 36 -2.11 1.46 -5.43
C GLN A 36 -3.45 0.84 -5.83
N ASN A 37 -3.46 -0.08 -6.79
CA ASN A 37 -4.68 -0.78 -7.21
C ASN A 37 -5.25 -1.64 -6.07
N THR A 38 -4.42 -2.46 -5.43
CA THR A 38 -4.85 -3.30 -4.29
C THR A 38 -5.41 -2.45 -3.15
N LEU A 39 -4.74 -1.35 -2.79
CA LEU A 39 -5.24 -0.45 -1.74
C LEU A 39 -6.57 0.21 -2.13
N ALA A 40 -6.76 0.57 -3.41
CA ALA A 40 -8.03 1.11 -3.89
C ALA A 40 -9.16 0.07 -3.81
N ASP A 41 -8.90 -1.17 -4.23
CA ASP A 41 -9.84 -2.29 -4.09
C ASP A 41 -10.22 -2.52 -2.62
N ASP A 42 -9.22 -2.56 -1.74
CA ASP A 42 -9.40 -2.75 -0.30
C ASP A 42 -10.26 -1.64 0.33
N LEU A 43 -10.04 -0.39 -0.06
CA LEU A 43 -10.83 0.76 0.41
C LEU A 43 -12.26 0.71 -0.15
N ALA A 44 -12.45 0.33 -1.41
CA ALA A 44 -13.76 0.21 -2.04
C ALA A 44 -14.62 -0.84 -1.34
N GLN A 45 -14.02 -1.97 -0.95
CA GLN A 45 -14.68 -3.02 -0.21
C GLN A 45 -15.12 -2.56 1.19
N ARG A 46 -14.34 -1.70 1.85
CA ARG A 46 -14.58 -1.24 3.23
C ARG A 46 -15.46 0.01 3.32
N LEU A 47 -15.63 0.74 2.22
CA LEU A 47 -16.43 1.96 2.13
C LEU A 47 -17.57 1.80 1.11
N PRO A 48 -18.56 0.92 1.35
CA PRO A 48 -19.58 0.57 0.35
C PRO A 48 -20.43 1.77 -0.11
N ASP A 49 -20.57 2.80 0.72
CA ASP A 49 -21.32 4.01 0.41
C ASP A 49 -20.45 5.12 -0.23
N THR A 50 -19.18 4.82 -0.52
CA THR A 50 -18.24 5.76 -1.14
C THR A 50 -17.69 5.18 -2.44
N THR A 51 -17.81 5.91 -3.54
CA THR A 51 -17.10 5.57 -4.78
C THR A 51 -15.61 5.83 -4.60
N VAL A 52 -14.82 4.76 -4.58
CA VAL A 52 -13.36 4.82 -4.65
C VAL A 52 -12.95 4.84 -6.11
N LEU A 53 -12.09 5.79 -6.48
CA LEU A 53 -11.57 5.94 -7.83
C LEU A 53 -10.19 5.28 -7.90
N HIS A 54 -9.97 4.46 -8.92
CA HIS A 54 -8.69 3.80 -9.16
C HIS A 54 -7.69 4.76 -9.83
N PRO A 55 -6.38 4.48 -9.73
CA PRO A 55 -5.38 5.18 -10.53
C PRO A 55 -5.74 5.16 -12.02
N GLY A 56 -5.88 6.34 -12.63
CA GLY A 56 -6.26 6.50 -14.04
C GLY A 56 -7.73 6.85 -14.28
N ASP A 57 -8.60 6.71 -13.28
CA ASP A 57 -10.01 7.08 -13.40
C ASP A 57 -10.21 8.59 -13.54
N ALA A 58 -11.25 8.96 -14.31
CA ALA A 58 -11.64 10.35 -14.46
C ALA A 58 -12.14 10.93 -13.12
N THR A 59 -11.42 11.93 -12.61
CA THR A 59 -11.78 12.55 -11.33
C THR A 59 -12.89 13.60 -11.50
N PRO A 60 -13.99 13.52 -10.75
CA PRO A 60 -15.04 14.55 -10.76
C PRO A 60 -14.50 15.94 -10.39
N PRO A 61 -15.16 17.01 -10.85
CA PRO A 61 -14.71 18.38 -10.63
C PRO A 61 -14.88 18.85 -9.18
N ARG A 62 -15.70 18.20 -8.34
CA ARG A 62 -15.93 18.51 -6.92
C ARG A 62 -16.27 17.24 -6.14
N GLY A 63 -16.18 17.31 -4.81
CA GLY A 63 -16.62 16.24 -3.90
C GLY A 63 -15.59 15.12 -3.68
N THR A 64 -14.43 15.18 -4.31
CA THR A 64 -13.39 14.14 -4.18
C THR A 64 -12.46 14.38 -3.00
N ARG A 65 -12.16 13.30 -2.27
CA ARG A 65 -11.08 13.24 -1.29
C ARG A 65 -9.87 12.56 -1.94
N LEU A 66 -8.69 13.14 -1.75
CA LEU A 66 -7.44 12.55 -2.22
C LEU A 66 -6.80 11.77 -1.07
N VAL A 67 -6.50 10.50 -1.34
CA VAL A 67 -5.66 9.66 -0.49
C VAL A 67 -4.22 9.78 -1.00
N SER A 68 -3.29 10.09 -0.11
CA SER A 68 -1.85 10.13 -0.41
C SER A 68 -1.14 9.21 0.57
N VAL A 69 -0.35 8.27 0.05
CA VAL A 69 0.41 7.30 0.84
C VAL A 69 1.88 7.41 0.49
N ASN A 70 2.70 7.73 1.49
CA ASN A 70 4.14 7.71 1.39
C ASN A 70 4.68 6.45 2.05
N VAL A 71 4.90 5.43 1.24
CA VAL A 71 5.55 4.18 1.67
C VAL A 71 7.05 4.42 1.80
N THR A 72 7.64 4.13 2.96
CA THR A 72 9.09 4.17 3.19
C THR A 72 9.71 2.77 3.24
N ARG A 73 8.89 1.75 3.52
CA ARG A 73 9.29 0.35 3.54
C ARG A 73 8.11 -0.52 3.13
N PHE A 74 8.29 -1.44 2.20
CA PHE A 74 7.29 -2.43 1.84
C PHE A 74 7.97 -3.63 1.18
N LEU A 75 8.46 -4.56 2.00
CA LEU A 75 9.19 -5.72 1.52
C LEU A 75 9.16 -6.89 2.51
N PRO A 76 9.38 -8.13 2.03
CA PRO A 76 9.68 -9.27 2.88
C PRO A 76 11.05 -9.16 3.56
N GLU A 77 11.12 -9.59 4.81
CA GLU A 77 12.31 -9.65 5.66
C GLU A 77 12.28 -10.98 6.43
N HIS A 78 13.17 -11.90 6.11
CA HIS A 78 13.18 -13.24 6.72
C HIS A 78 11.79 -13.91 6.66
N SER A 79 11.14 -14.07 7.82
CA SER A 79 9.84 -14.72 8.02
C SER A 79 8.67 -13.74 8.18
N GLN A 80 8.81 -12.50 7.70
CA GLN A 80 7.77 -11.49 7.78
C GLN A 80 7.79 -10.54 6.59
N VAL A 81 6.73 -9.76 6.43
CA VAL A 81 6.64 -8.59 5.56
C VAL A 81 6.49 -7.37 6.45
N VAL A 82 7.22 -6.31 6.13
CA VAL A 82 7.14 -5.04 6.84
C VAL A 82 6.65 -3.95 5.90
N LEU A 83 5.61 -3.24 6.33
CA LEU A 83 5.07 -2.05 5.69
C LEU A 83 5.20 -0.86 6.64
N ASN A 84 5.93 0.17 6.22
CA ASN A 84 5.98 1.47 6.86
C ASN A 84 5.40 2.52 5.91
N ALA A 85 4.35 3.19 6.34
CA ALA A 85 3.70 4.22 5.54
C ALA A 85 3.24 5.39 6.38
N ASP A 86 3.46 6.61 5.88
CA ASP A 86 2.71 7.79 6.30
C ASP A 86 1.58 8.03 5.30
N TRP A 87 0.40 8.38 5.77
CA TRP A 87 -0.73 8.61 4.88
C TRP A 87 -1.58 9.79 5.30
N ARG A 88 -2.31 10.34 4.32
CA ARG A 88 -3.19 11.48 4.49
C ARG A 88 -4.37 11.39 3.54
N ILE A 89 -5.55 11.73 4.06
CA ILE A 89 -6.79 11.90 3.31
C ILE A 89 -7.19 13.36 3.41
N ALA A 90 -7.40 14.02 2.29
CA ALA A 90 -7.73 15.45 2.28
C ALA A 90 -8.74 15.82 1.19
N ALA A 91 -9.47 16.91 1.42
CA ALA A 91 -10.31 17.50 0.38
C ALA A 91 -9.42 17.99 -0.78
N ARG A 92 -9.67 17.52 -2.01
CA ARG A 92 -8.81 17.81 -3.17
C ARG A 92 -8.71 19.31 -3.49
N HIS A 93 -9.78 20.07 -3.32
CA HIS A 93 -9.84 21.50 -3.73
C HIS A 93 -9.32 22.49 -2.70
N HIS A 94 -9.33 22.12 -1.41
CA HIS A 94 -9.00 23.05 -0.33
C HIS A 94 -7.78 22.59 0.47
N HIS A 95 -7.19 21.45 0.08
CA HIS A 95 -6.08 20.77 0.77
C HIS A 95 -6.27 20.56 2.27
N ARG A 96 -7.51 20.70 2.77
CA ARG A 96 -7.85 20.47 4.17
C ARG A 96 -7.71 18.98 4.47
N THR A 97 -6.80 18.65 5.36
CA THR A 97 -6.65 17.30 5.92
C THR A 97 -7.92 16.90 6.65
N ILE A 98 -8.45 15.74 6.28
CA ILE A 98 -9.62 15.09 6.90
C ILE A 98 -9.12 14.05 7.89
N ALA A 99 -8.16 13.22 7.47
CA ALA A 99 -7.52 12.22 8.32
C ALA A 99 -6.05 12.08 7.91
N ALA A 100 -5.20 11.66 8.84
CA ALA A 100 -3.82 11.32 8.59
C ALA A 100 -3.34 10.32 9.64
N GLY A 101 -2.30 9.56 9.31
CA GLY A 101 -1.72 8.57 10.18
C GLY A 101 -0.34 8.12 9.73
N ARG A 102 0.30 7.35 10.59
CA ARG A 102 1.54 6.62 10.33
C ARG A 102 1.34 5.20 10.79
N ASP A 103 1.68 4.25 9.93
CA ASP A 103 1.54 2.84 10.20
C ASP A 103 2.87 2.10 10.08
N HIS A 104 3.07 1.19 11.02
CA HIS A 104 4.09 0.14 11.00
C HIS A 104 3.35 -1.19 11.11
N ILE A 105 3.28 -1.92 10.02
CA ILE A 105 2.54 -3.17 9.91
C ILE A 105 3.54 -4.29 9.64
N VAL A 106 3.44 -5.36 10.42
CA VAL A 106 4.27 -6.56 10.29
C VAL A 106 3.36 -7.77 10.16
N ILE A 107 3.51 -8.50 9.05
CA ILE A 107 2.73 -9.71 8.76
C ILE A 107 3.70 -10.89 8.65
N LEU A 108 3.47 -11.95 9.40
CA LEU A 108 4.27 -13.17 9.29
C LEU A 108 4.08 -13.80 7.90
N SER A 109 5.17 -14.31 7.33
CA SER A 109 5.16 -14.94 6.01
C SER A 109 6.16 -16.08 5.97
N ALA A 110 5.78 -17.18 5.31
CA ALA A 110 6.76 -18.21 4.94
C ALA A 110 7.73 -17.69 3.86
N ASP A 111 8.89 -18.33 3.75
CA ASP A 111 9.91 -18.00 2.74
C ASP A 111 9.58 -18.60 1.37
N THR A 112 8.42 -18.24 0.84
CA THR A 112 8.03 -18.56 -0.55
C THR A 112 7.48 -17.32 -1.23
N PRO A 113 7.67 -17.15 -2.54
CA PRO A 113 7.15 -15.98 -3.26
C PRO A 113 5.65 -15.77 -3.07
N ALA A 114 4.85 -16.85 -3.12
CA ALA A 114 3.41 -16.78 -2.95
C ALA A 114 3.00 -16.36 -1.53
N ALA A 115 3.64 -16.92 -0.50
CA ALA A 115 3.35 -16.54 0.89
C ALA A 115 3.75 -15.09 1.18
N ARG A 116 4.88 -14.63 0.62
CA ARG A 116 5.33 -13.23 0.72
C ARG A 116 4.37 -12.27 0.03
N ALA A 117 3.94 -12.58 -1.20
CA ALA A 117 2.96 -11.76 -1.92
C ALA A 117 1.63 -11.68 -1.17
N SER A 118 1.15 -12.80 -0.61
CA SER A 118 -0.06 -12.84 0.22
C SER A 118 0.08 -11.96 1.47
N ALA A 119 1.21 -12.06 2.19
CA ALA A 119 1.48 -11.22 3.35
C ALA A 119 1.62 -9.73 3.00
N MET A 120 2.16 -9.40 1.82
CA MET A 120 2.21 -8.03 1.31
C MET A 120 0.81 -7.47 1.02
N SER A 121 -0.06 -8.26 0.39
CA SER A 121 -1.46 -7.89 0.19
C SER A 121 -2.19 -7.70 1.52
N ALA A 122 -2.00 -8.61 2.49
CA ALA A 122 -2.57 -8.48 3.82
C ALA A 122 -2.12 -7.19 4.53
N ALA A 123 -0.84 -6.81 4.39
CA ALA A 123 -0.34 -5.56 4.98
C ALA A 123 -1.04 -4.31 4.40
N LEU A 124 -1.35 -4.30 3.09
CA LEU A 124 -2.15 -3.23 2.46
C LEU A 124 -3.60 -3.24 2.96
N GLY A 125 -4.20 -4.42 3.13
CA GLY A 125 -5.52 -4.57 3.72
C GLY A 125 -5.60 -3.97 5.13
N HIS A 126 -4.62 -4.27 5.99
CA HIS A 126 -4.52 -3.67 7.33
C HIS A 126 -4.34 -2.15 7.29
N LEU A 127 -3.57 -1.64 6.33
CA LEU A 127 -3.43 -0.19 6.13
C LEU A 127 -4.78 0.44 5.75
N ALA A 128 -5.55 -0.20 4.87
CA ALA A 128 -6.90 0.25 4.50
C ALA A 128 -7.84 0.26 5.71
N ASP A 129 -7.81 -0.79 6.54
CA ASP A 129 -8.59 -0.87 7.78
C ASP A 129 -8.29 0.31 8.72
N HIS A 130 -7.00 0.62 8.92
CA HIS A 130 -6.58 1.73 9.77
C HIS A 130 -7.01 3.11 9.22
N MET A 131 -6.92 3.30 7.89
CA MET A 131 -7.40 4.52 7.24
C MET A 131 -8.91 4.72 7.42
N VAL A 132 -9.70 3.67 7.21
CA VAL A 132 -11.16 3.71 7.36
C VAL A 132 -11.56 3.95 8.80
N ALA A 133 -10.91 3.28 9.75
CA ALA A 133 -11.15 3.52 11.18
C ALA A 133 -10.98 4.99 11.54
N ARG A 134 -9.95 5.66 10.99
CA ARG A 134 -9.71 7.09 11.24
C ARG A 134 -10.72 8.02 10.58
N LEU A 135 -11.36 7.63 9.48
CA LEU A 135 -12.39 8.43 8.80
C LEU A 135 -13.71 8.47 9.57
N ASN A 136 -13.97 7.44 10.40
CA ASN A 136 -15.19 7.30 11.17
C ASN A 136 -15.13 7.98 12.55
N HIS A 137 -14.00 8.62 12.89
CA HIS A 137 -13.76 9.36 14.14
C HIS A 137 -13.60 10.86 13.88
#